data_AF-A0A7J3RYU7-F1
#
_entry.id   AF-A0A7J3RYU7-F1
#
_cell.length_a   1.000
_cell.length_b   1.000
_cell.length_c   1.000
_cell.angle_alpha   90.00
_cell.angle_beta   90.00
_cell.angle_gamma   90.00
#
_symmetry.space_group_name_H-M   'P 1'
#
loop_
_entity.id
_entity.type
_entity.pdbx_description
1 polymer ?
#
loop_
_entity_poly.entity_id
_entity_poly.type
_entity_poly.pdbx_seq_one_letter_code
_entity_poly.pdbx_strand_id
1 'polypeptide(L)'
;MSALPKYGSIQECVEDFIKYRDTTRVLSALREYLNQRIFGRLIGVEHTFKLEDGTGITPDLTLAYENDSACCFIELKWRISQSSIKNELLDLKRYFNARQSLNGSSQKVTHNDIIMICHINDSNVVIDAVNELAGTPDVGFLKQEGVAIWSWYLGIPKGADTDANPEMRFGWLYGKTRNLELEKKIRMPGGIVIPASIAFSPTDRYLFTKDKPPVHYAMAFLLQHILSSFQDSTHRSQVIPLSLGMVDELYEKSKIFFPGWRDAESETIQARKEWIREAVDLIIQLKIKVSVPLPRTRKTIQQVLCARLERLRQKSRGAGPRVRKLRVRPDTMSAKLSTWFNSKT
;
A
#
# COMPACT_ATOMS: atom_id res chain seq x y z
N MET A 1 4.44 23.10 -0.29
CA MET A 1 5.31 22.10 -0.96
C MET A 1 5.21 20.81 -0.18
N SER A 2 4.80 19.72 -0.82
CA SER A 2 4.74 18.39 -0.21
C SER A 2 6.17 17.89 0.10
N ALA A 3 6.35 17.19 1.23
CA ALA A 3 7.65 16.61 1.56
C ALA A 3 7.94 15.44 0.59
N LEU A 4 9.14 15.42 -0.03
CA LEU A 4 9.50 14.31 -0.91
C LEU A 4 9.49 12.97 -0.15
N PRO A 5 8.96 11.91 -0.76
CA PRO A 5 8.95 10.59 -0.13
C PRO A 5 10.38 10.12 0.15
N LYS A 6 10.57 9.53 1.34
CA LYS A 6 11.88 9.08 1.81
C LYS A 6 12.03 7.58 1.59
N TYR A 7 12.63 7.19 0.46
CA TYR A 7 13.12 5.82 0.23
C TYR A 7 14.61 5.69 0.58
N GLY A 8 15.04 4.56 1.11
CA GLY A 8 16.46 4.23 1.27
C GLY A 8 17.15 3.94 -0.06
N SER A 9 16.42 3.42 -1.05
CA SER A 9 16.94 3.14 -2.40
C SER A 9 15.86 3.17 -3.49
N ILE A 10 16.27 3.12 -4.77
CA ILE A 10 15.35 2.94 -5.91
C ILE A 10 14.65 1.57 -5.82
N GLN A 11 15.35 0.55 -5.34
CA GLN A 11 14.82 -0.80 -5.21
C GLN A 11 13.66 -0.84 -4.21
N GLU A 12 13.84 -0.22 -3.04
CA GLU A 12 12.79 -0.08 -2.01
C GLU A 12 11.57 0.67 -2.56
N CYS A 13 11.79 1.75 -3.34
CA CYS A 13 10.70 2.44 -4.01
C CYS A 13 9.92 1.52 -4.97
N VAL A 14 10.61 0.70 -5.76
CA VAL A 14 9.96 -0.26 -6.67
C VAL A 14 9.24 -1.36 -5.90
N GLU A 15 9.80 -1.84 -4.80
CA GLU A 15 9.18 -2.84 -3.94
C GLU A 15 7.89 -2.32 -3.30
N ASP A 16 7.89 -1.11 -2.74
CA ASP A 16 6.68 -0.46 -2.21
C ASP A 16 5.58 -0.33 -3.27
N PHE A 17 5.95 0.01 -4.52
CA PHE A 17 5.01 0.06 -5.63
C PHE A 17 4.34 -1.28 -5.87
N ILE A 18 5.16 -2.33 -6.01
CA ILE A 18 4.71 -3.69 -6.33
C ILE A 18 3.85 -4.22 -5.19
N LYS A 19 4.29 -4.03 -3.95
CA LYS A 19 3.58 -4.51 -2.76
C LYS A 19 2.21 -3.86 -2.59
N TYR A 20 2.10 -2.55 -2.81
CA TYR A 20 0.78 -1.88 -2.79
C TYR A 20 -0.13 -2.40 -3.91
N ARG A 21 0.37 -2.45 -5.16
CA ARG A 21 -0.38 -2.98 -6.32
C ARG A 21 -0.87 -4.41 -6.07
N ASP A 22 0.00 -5.25 -5.54
CA ASP A 22 -0.33 -6.65 -5.30
C ASP A 22 -1.31 -6.78 -4.12
N THR A 23 -1.27 -5.86 -3.14
CA THR A 23 -2.28 -5.80 -2.07
C THR A 23 -3.67 -5.45 -2.60
N THR A 24 -3.81 -4.52 -3.55
CA THR A 24 -5.13 -4.21 -4.16
C THR A 24 -5.68 -5.41 -4.93
N ARG A 25 -4.79 -6.19 -5.56
CA ARG A 25 -5.12 -7.47 -6.21
C ARG A 25 -5.56 -8.53 -5.20
N VAL A 26 -4.83 -8.67 -4.09
CA VAL A 26 -5.17 -9.58 -2.99
C VAL A 26 -6.55 -9.24 -2.41
N LEU A 27 -6.83 -7.96 -2.17
CA LEU A 27 -8.15 -7.51 -1.70
C LEU A 27 -9.26 -7.91 -2.67
N SER A 28 -9.06 -7.66 -3.97
CA SER A 28 -10.04 -7.98 -5.02
C SER A 28 -10.29 -9.48 -5.16
N ALA A 29 -9.21 -10.27 -5.14
CA ALA A 29 -9.28 -11.72 -5.25
C ALA A 29 -9.91 -12.36 -4.01
N LEU A 30 -9.57 -11.87 -2.81
CA LEU A 30 -10.12 -12.35 -1.56
C LEU A 30 -11.61 -12.04 -1.46
N ARG A 31 -12.05 -10.84 -1.86
CA ARG A 31 -13.47 -10.49 -1.99
C ARG A 31 -14.23 -11.51 -2.84
N GLU A 32 -13.71 -11.79 -4.04
CA GLU A 32 -14.37 -12.70 -4.99
C GLU A 32 -14.40 -14.14 -4.47
N TYR A 33 -13.30 -14.60 -3.87
CA TYR A 33 -13.21 -15.91 -3.25
C TYR A 33 -14.20 -16.08 -2.09
N LEU A 34 -14.30 -15.08 -1.21
CA LEU A 34 -15.24 -15.09 -0.08
C LEU A 34 -16.70 -14.98 -0.51
N ASN A 35 -16.97 -14.38 -1.67
CA ASN A 35 -18.33 -14.27 -2.21
C ASN A 35 -18.96 -15.62 -2.59
N GLN A 36 -18.16 -16.70 -2.63
CA GLN A 36 -18.64 -18.08 -2.82
C GLN A 36 -19.42 -18.62 -1.60
N ARG A 37 -19.49 -17.87 -0.50
CA ARG A 37 -20.23 -18.17 0.73
C ARG A 37 -19.81 -19.44 1.48
N ILE A 38 -18.61 -19.93 1.21
CA ILE A 38 -18.06 -21.14 1.86
C ILE A 38 -17.78 -20.89 3.36
N PHE A 39 -17.33 -19.69 3.70
CA PHE A 39 -16.91 -19.33 5.07
C PHE A 39 -17.92 -18.48 5.83
N GLY A 40 -19.03 -18.13 5.18
CA GLY A 40 -19.97 -17.12 5.66
C GLY A 40 -20.39 -16.15 4.57
N ARG A 41 -21.26 -15.22 4.91
CA ARG A 41 -21.78 -14.19 4.02
C ARG A 41 -20.86 -12.97 4.02
N LEU A 42 -20.35 -12.58 2.86
CA LEU A 42 -19.63 -11.32 2.70
C LEU A 42 -20.58 -10.14 2.95
N ILE A 43 -20.25 -9.32 3.95
CA ILE A 43 -20.98 -8.07 4.24
C ILE A 43 -20.55 -6.97 3.27
N GLY A 44 -19.24 -6.82 3.06
CA GLY A 44 -18.71 -5.79 2.17
C GLY A 44 -17.20 -5.68 2.19
N VAL A 45 -16.71 -4.79 1.31
CA VAL A 45 -15.33 -4.31 1.26
C VAL A 45 -15.33 -2.91 1.81
N GLU A 46 -14.45 -2.62 2.77
CA GLU A 46 -14.37 -1.30 3.42
C GLU A 46 -15.73 -0.81 3.93
N HIS A 47 -16.52 -1.72 4.53
CA HIS A 47 -17.82 -1.38 5.12
C HIS A 47 -17.63 -0.78 6.51
N THR A 48 -18.22 0.40 6.76
CA THR A 48 -18.14 1.05 8.07
C THR A 48 -19.13 0.44 9.05
N PHE A 49 -18.62 0.01 10.21
CA PHE A 49 -19.43 -0.42 11.35
C PHE A 49 -19.35 0.64 12.44
N LYS A 50 -20.50 0.95 13.05
CA LYS A 50 -20.51 1.78 14.26
C LYS A 50 -20.25 0.89 15.47
N LEU A 51 -19.49 1.41 16.41
CA LEU A 51 -19.26 0.83 17.72
C LEU A 51 -20.32 1.34 18.71
N GLU A 52 -20.34 0.76 19.91
CA GLU A 52 -21.30 1.16 20.97
C GLU A 52 -21.10 2.62 21.41
N ASP A 53 -19.87 3.13 21.36
CA ASP A 53 -19.52 4.52 21.67
C ASP A 53 -19.81 5.51 20.51
N GLY A 54 -20.40 5.02 19.41
CA GLY A 54 -20.72 5.81 18.24
C GLY A 54 -19.57 6.01 17.26
N THR A 55 -18.35 5.57 17.58
CA THR A 55 -17.20 5.64 16.66
C THR A 55 -17.35 4.63 15.52
N GLY A 56 -16.74 4.92 14.38
CA GLY A 56 -16.73 4.04 13.21
C GLY A 56 -15.46 3.20 13.13
N ILE A 57 -15.59 1.94 12.70
CA ILE A 57 -14.47 1.12 12.24
C ILE A 57 -14.71 0.69 10.80
N THR A 58 -13.64 0.63 10.00
CA THR A 58 -13.73 0.27 8.58
C THR A 58 -12.71 -0.84 8.26
N PRO A 59 -13.07 -2.11 8.49
CA PRO A 59 -12.26 -3.25 8.06
C PRO A 59 -12.15 -3.35 6.54
N ASP A 60 -11.06 -3.94 6.02
CA ASP A 60 -10.90 -4.10 4.56
C ASP A 60 -11.94 -5.05 3.98
N LEU A 61 -12.22 -6.14 4.69
CA LEU A 61 -13.33 -7.05 4.38
C LEU A 61 -14.06 -7.46 5.66
N THR A 62 -15.35 -7.76 5.55
CA THR A 62 -16.11 -8.33 6.66
C THR A 62 -16.96 -9.50 6.20
N LEU A 63 -16.88 -10.58 6.95
CA LEU A 63 -17.70 -11.77 6.79
C LEU A 63 -18.59 -11.93 8.01
N ALA A 64 -19.84 -12.27 7.78
CA ALA A 64 -20.75 -12.75 8.80
C ALA A 64 -20.86 -14.26 8.71
N TYR A 65 -20.85 -14.94 9.85
CA TYR A 65 -20.99 -16.39 9.92
C TYR A 65 -21.87 -16.78 11.11
N GLU A 66 -22.17 -18.09 11.26
CA GLU A 66 -23.12 -18.61 12.26
C GLU A 66 -24.47 -17.88 12.21
N ASN A 67 -25.10 -17.83 11.02
CA ASN A 67 -26.37 -17.15 10.79
C ASN A 67 -26.36 -15.68 11.24
N ASP A 68 -25.28 -14.95 10.92
CA ASP A 68 -25.09 -13.54 11.26
C ASP A 68 -24.96 -13.25 12.77
N SER A 69 -24.69 -14.28 13.59
CA SER A 69 -24.42 -14.14 15.02
C SER A 69 -22.94 -13.92 15.35
N ALA A 70 -22.06 -14.03 14.36
CA ALA A 70 -20.62 -13.83 14.48
C ALA A 70 -20.06 -13.06 13.28
N CYS A 71 -19.00 -12.30 13.51
CA CYS A 71 -18.30 -11.53 12.48
C CYS A 71 -16.82 -11.92 12.41
N CYS A 72 -16.28 -11.90 11.19
CA CYS A 72 -14.85 -11.97 10.95
C CYS A 72 -14.41 -10.73 10.17
N PHE A 73 -13.55 -9.93 10.81
CA PHE A 73 -12.95 -8.74 10.25
C PHE A 73 -11.58 -9.07 9.67
N ILE A 74 -11.32 -8.63 8.44
CA ILE A 74 -10.06 -8.87 7.76
C ILE A 74 -9.36 -7.53 7.53
N GLU A 75 -8.12 -7.43 7.99
CA GLU A 75 -7.24 -6.26 7.85
C GLU A 75 -6.06 -6.62 6.95
N LEU A 76 -5.95 -5.99 5.79
CA LEU A 76 -4.88 -6.18 4.83
C LEU A 76 -3.82 -5.10 5.00
N LYS A 77 -2.59 -5.50 5.31
CA LYS A 77 -1.46 -4.59 5.49
C LYS A 77 -0.53 -4.69 4.29
N TRP A 78 -0.51 -3.64 3.47
CA TRP A 78 0.44 -3.53 2.37
C TRP A 78 1.84 -3.11 2.85
N ARG A 79 1.94 -2.44 3.99
CA ARG A 79 3.21 -2.03 4.59
C ARG A 79 3.22 -2.28 6.09
N ILE A 80 4.27 -2.94 6.55
CA ILE A 80 4.55 -3.15 7.96
C ILE A 80 5.99 -2.70 8.21
N SER A 81 6.19 -1.82 9.18
CA SER A 81 7.52 -1.50 9.69
C SER A 81 7.66 -1.96 11.14
N GLN A 82 8.89 -2.24 11.57
CA GLN A 82 9.17 -2.55 12.98
C GLN A 82 8.67 -1.46 13.94
N SER A 83 8.68 -0.20 13.49
CA SER A 83 8.24 0.93 14.30
C SER A 83 6.71 1.05 14.42
N SER A 84 5.94 0.50 13.47
CA SER A 84 4.47 0.64 13.46
C SER A 84 3.72 -0.64 13.84
N ILE A 85 4.33 -1.82 13.66
CA ILE A 85 3.63 -3.11 13.81
C ILE A 85 3.00 -3.31 15.18
N LYS A 86 3.66 -2.86 16.26
CA LYS A 86 3.09 -2.97 17.60
C LYS A 86 1.80 -2.16 17.75
N ASN A 87 1.78 -0.96 17.18
CA ASN A 87 0.58 -0.12 17.21
C ASN A 87 -0.54 -0.75 16.36
N GLU A 88 -0.22 -1.26 15.17
CA GLU A 88 -1.19 -1.97 14.33
C GLU A 88 -1.79 -3.19 15.06
N LEU A 89 -0.97 -3.97 15.76
CA LEU A 89 -1.43 -5.12 16.54
C LEU A 89 -2.32 -4.71 17.70
N LEU A 90 -1.96 -3.66 18.45
CA LEU A 90 -2.76 -3.14 19.56
C LEU A 90 -4.10 -2.55 19.08
N ASP A 91 -4.10 -1.92 17.91
CA ASP A 91 -5.28 -1.31 17.28
C ASP A 91 -6.33 -2.36 16.89
N LEU A 92 -5.94 -3.64 16.68
CA LEU A 92 -6.89 -4.74 16.48
C LEU A 92 -7.89 -4.90 17.65
N LYS A 93 -7.55 -4.43 18.85
CA LYS A 93 -8.43 -4.49 20.02
C LYS A 93 -9.79 -3.82 19.77
N ARG A 94 -9.85 -2.79 18.91
CA ARG A 94 -11.08 -2.04 18.62
C ARG A 94 -12.20 -2.91 18.03
N TYR A 95 -11.85 -3.97 17.30
CA TYR A 95 -12.82 -4.85 16.65
C TYR A 95 -13.60 -5.72 17.64
N PHE A 96 -13.07 -5.97 18.84
CA PHE A 96 -13.79 -6.76 19.85
C PHE A 96 -15.03 -6.07 20.39
N ASN A 97 -15.08 -4.74 20.31
CA ASN A 97 -16.21 -3.93 20.80
C ASN A 97 -17.31 -3.76 19.73
N ALA A 98 -17.13 -4.31 18.53
CA ALA A 98 -18.12 -4.24 17.46
C ALA A 98 -19.27 -5.23 17.71
N ARG A 99 -20.29 -4.82 18.47
CA ARG A 99 -21.44 -5.68 18.85
C ARG A 99 -22.76 -5.32 18.16
N GLN A 100 -22.74 -4.40 17.21
CA GLN A 100 -23.94 -3.96 16.52
C GLN A 100 -24.50 -5.06 15.60
N SER A 101 -25.81 -5.00 15.37
CA SER A 101 -26.44 -5.89 14.40
C SER A 101 -25.93 -5.58 12.99
N LEU A 102 -25.66 -6.65 12.25
CA LEU A 102 -25.32 -6.56 10.84
C LEU A 102 -26.55 -6.06 10.06
N ASN A 103 -26.37 -5.14 9.10
CA ASN A 103 -27.46 -4.50 8.34
C ASN A 103 -28.57 -5.50 7.95
N GLY A 104 -29.77 -5.29 8.50
CA GLY A 104 -30.98 -6.09 8.22
C GLY A 104 -31.20 -7.31 9.12
N SER A 105 -30.25 -7.67 9.98
CA SER A 105 -30.39 -8.71 10.99
C SER A 105 -30.92 -8.12 12.30
N SER A 106 -31.90 -8.78 12.93
CA SER A 106 -32.31 -8.48 14.31
C SER A 106 -31.36 -9.08 15.35
N GLN A 107 -30.43 -9.94 14.90
CA GLN A 107 -29.51 -10.67 15.76
C GLN A 107 -28.28 -9.82 16.07
N LYS A 108 -27.96 -9.74 17.36
CA LYS A 108 -26.73 -9.10 17.82
C LYS A 108 -25.54 -10.02 17.58
N VAL A 109 -24.42 -9.43 17.19
CA VAL A 109 -23.15 -10.14 17.07
C VAL A 109 -22.67 -10.53 18.46
N THR A 110 -22.45 -11.83 18.66
CA THR A 110 -22.05 -12.42 19.94
C THR A 110 -20.54 -12.43 20.12
N HIS A 111 -19.79 -12.56 19.02
CA HIS A 111 -18.34 -12.55 19.02
C HIS A 111 -17.76 -12.09 17.68
N ASN A 112 -16.51 -11.64 17.75
CA ASN A 112 -15.75 -11.14 16.62
C ASN A 112 -14.43 -11.91 16.51
N ASP A 113 -14.12 -12.29 15.28
CA ASP A 113 -12.81 -12.76 14.87
C ASP A 113 -12.12 -11.70 14.03
N ILE A 114 -10.79 -11.68 14.08
CA ILE A 114 -9.94 -10.72 13.39
C ILE A 114 -8.83 -11.48 12.69
N ILE A 115 -8.65 -11.22 11.41
CA ILE A 115 -7.55 -11.75 10.60
C ILE A 115 -6.73 -10.58 10.10
N MET A 116 -5.51 -10.43 10.62
CA MET A 116 -4.54 -9.52 10.03
C MET A 116 -3.75 -10.27 8.96
N ILE A 117 -3.74 -9.74 7.74
CA ILE A 117 -3.08 -10.33 6.58
C ILE A 117 -1.90 -9.44 6.16
N CYS A 118 -0.69 -9.98 6.20
CA CYS A 118 0.54 -9.28 5.81
C CYS A 118 1.25 -9.95 4.62
N HIS A 119 2.16 -9.23 3.97
CA HIS A 119 2.98 -9.84 2.92
C HIS A 119 3.94 -10.87 3.53
N ILE A 120 4.21 -11.99 2.83
CA ILE A 120 5.09 -13.06 3.33
C ILE A 120 6.46 -12.57 3.84
N ASN A 121 7.08 -11.61 3.16
CA ASN A 121 8.35 -10.99 3.58
C ASN A 121 8.28 -10.24 4.93
N ASP A 122 7.10 -9.86 5.39
CA ASP A 122 6.93 -9.18 6.70
C ASP A 122 6.64 -10.16 7.83
N SER A 123 6.45 -11.46 7.53
CA SER A 123 5.95 -12.45 8.50
C SER A 123 6.77 -12.51 9.77
N ASN A 124 8.11 -12.55 9.64
CA ASN A 124 9.00 -12.62 10.80
C ASN A 124 8.87 -11.38 11.69
N VAL A 125 8.85 -10.18 11.09
CA VAL A 125 8.68 -8.91 11.84
C VAL A 125 7.36 -8.90 12.61
N VAL A 126 6.30 -9.42 12.00
CA VAL A 126 4.99 -9.53 12.65
C VAL A 126 5.00 -10.53 13.79
N ILE A 127 5.54 -11.74 13.56
CA ILE A 127 5.61 -12.79 14.58
C ILE A 127 6.46 -12.37 15.77
N ASP A 128 7.60 -11.73 15.53
CA ASP A 128 8.48 -11.21 16.58
C ASP A 128 7.71 -10.18 17.43
N ALA A 129 7.02 -9.23 16.79
CA ALA A 129 6.21 -8.23 17.49
C ALA A 129 5.07 -8.84 18.31
N VAL A 130 4.40 -9.87 17.79
CA VAL A 130 3.34 -10.59 18.52
C VAL A 130 3.91 -11.31 19.73
N ASN A 131 5.04 -12.00 19.59
CA ASN A 131 5.69 -12.70 20.69
C ASN A 131 6.16 -11.74 21.78
N GLU A 132 6.69 -10.58 21.41
CA GLU A 132 7.06 -9.52 22.36
C GLU A 132 5.83 -8.96 23.10
N LEU A 133 4.74 -8.68 22.37
CA LEU A 133 3.52 -8.12 22.96
C LEU A 133 2.76 -9.14 23.82
N ALA A 134 2.82 -10.42 23.48
CA ALA A 134 2.17 -11.50 24.23
C ALA A 134 2.67 -11.57 25.69
N GLY A 135 3.85 -11.05 26.01
CA GLY A 135 4.33 -10.94 27.39
C GLY A 135 3.64 -9.85 28.23
N THR A 136 2.85 -8.97 27.61
CA THR A 136 2.31 -7.75 28.24
C THR A 136 0.87 -7.96 28.74
N PRO A 137 0.52 -7.57 29.99
CA PRO A 137 -0.81 -7.81 30.56
C PRO A 137 -1.99 -7.24 29.74
N ASP A 138 -1.82 -6.05 29.15
CA ASP A 138 -2.89 -5.35 28.41
C ASP A 138 -3.19 -5.93 27.02
N VAL A 139 -2.40 -6.93 26.60
CA VAL A 139 -2.44 -7.51 25.25
C VAL A 139 -2.91 -8.97 25.28
N GLY A 140 -3.59 -9.37 26.37
CA GLY A 140 -4.15 -10.72 26.53
C GLY A 140 -5.09 -11.13 25.38
N PHE A 141 -5.72 -10.17 24.68
CA PHE A 141 -6.60 -10.46 23.53
C PHE A 141 -5.86 -11.14 22.36
N LEU A 142 -4.57 -10.88 22.16
CA LEU A 142 -3.78 -11.55 21.11
C LEU A 142 -3.57 -13.04 21.40
N LYS A 143 -3.77 -13.49 22.63
CA LYS A 143 -3.69 -14.92 23.01
C LYS A 143 -5.05 -15.62 22.96
N GLN A 144 -6.14 -14.85 22.87
CA GLN A 144 -7.48 -15.40 22.83
C GLN A 144 -7.77 -15.97 21.44
N GLU A 145 -8.67 -16.96 21.40
CA GLU A 145 -9.27 -17.36 20.14
C GLU A 145 -9.97 -16.17 19.48
N GLY A 146 -9.99 -16.14 18.16
CA GLY A 146 -10.55 -15.04 17.39
C GLY A 146 -9.55 -13.97 16.97
N VAL A 147 -8.25 -14.14 17.25
CA VAL A 147 -7.20 -13.38 16.54
C VAL A 147 -6.36 -14.34 15.74
N ALA A 148 -6.22 -14.07 14.45
CA ALA A 148 -5.32 -14.78 13.56
C ALA A 148 -4.47 -13.82 12.74
N ILE A 149 -3.27 -14.27 12.39
CA ILE A 149 -2.37 -13.53 11.51
C ILE A 149 -1.98 -14.47 10.39
N TRP A 150 -2.18 -14.00 9.16
CA TRP A 150 -1.86 -14.71 7.95
C TRP A 150 -0.84 -13.95 7.11
N SER A 151 -0.10 -14.69 6.30
CA SER A 151 0.71 -14.16 5.22
C SER A 151 -0.02 -14.33 3.90
N TRP A 152 0.27 -13.45 2.94
CA TRP A 152 -0.05 -13.68 1.54
C TRP A 152 1.20 -13.73 0.67
N TYR A 153 1.11 -14.49 -0.41
CA TYR A 153 2.10 -14.61 -1.47
C TYR A 153 1.41 -14.58 -2.83
N LEU A 154 2.02 -13.87 -3.79
CA LEU A 154 1.57 -13.82 -5.18
C LEU A 154 2.77 -14.15 -6.09
N GLY A 155 2.71 -15.24 -6.83
CA GLY A 155 3.79 -15.62 -7.75
C GLY A 155 3.80 -17.09 -8.13
N ILE A 156 4.90 -17.51 -8.75
CA ILE A 156 5.13 -18.91 -9.12
C ILE A 156 5.80 -19.62 -7.93
N PRO A 157 5.24 -20.73 -7.41
CA PRO A 157 5.79 -21.41 -6.24
C PRO A 157 7.26 -21.81 -6.47
N LYS A 158 8.08 -21.68 -5.43
CA LYS A 158 9.48 -22.09 -5.50
C LYS A 158 9.56 -23.60 -5.74
N GLY A 159 10.30 -23.99 -6.78
CA GLY A 159 10.47 -25.41 -7.16
C GLY A 159 9.35 -25.95 -8.04
N ALA A 160 8.41 -25.11 -8.48
CA ALA A 160 7.47 -25.48 -9.53
C ALA A 160 8.16 -25.45 -10.91
N ASP A 161 7.68 -26.28 -11.83
CA ASP A 161 8.16 -26.31 -13.21
C ASP A 161 8.00 -24.94 -13.88
N THR A 162 8.79 -24.68 -14.93
CA THR A 162 8.76 -23.41 -15.67
C THR A 162 7.39 -23.05 -16.25
N ASP A 163 6.50 -24.03 -16.39
CA ASP A 163 5.13 -23.88 -16.90
C ASP A 163 4.08 -23.73 -15.79
N ALA A 164 4.51 -23.64 -14.53
CA ALA A 164 3.59 -23.48 -13.42
C ALA A 164 2.90 -22.11 -13.48
N ASN A 165 1.56 -22.16 -13.45
CA ASN A 165 0.75 -20.96 -13.42
C ASN A 165 1.00 -20.19 -12.12
N PRO A 166 1.01 -18.84 -12.16
CA PRO A 166 1.11 -18.05 -10.96
C PRO A 166 -0.11 -18.31 -10.07
N GLU A 167 0.12 -18.34 -8.76
CA GLU A 167 -0.92 -18.53 -7.76
C GLU A 167 -0.89 -17.42 -6.71
N MET A 168 -2.03 -17.24 -6.05
CA MET A 168 -2.14 -16.43 -4.84
C MET A 168 -2.42 -17.38 -3.68
N ARG A 169 -1.61 -17.28 -2.63
CA ARG A 169 -1.66 -18.19 -1.49
C ARG A 169 -1.69 -17.41 -0.19
N PHE A 170 -2.54 -17.85 0.74
CA PHE A 170 -2.53 -17.41 2.13
C PHE A 170 -1.97 -18.50 3.03
N GLY A 171 -1.03 -18.14 3.90
CA GLY A 171 -0.42 -19.04 4.86
C GLY A 171 -0.72 -18.60 6.29
N TRP A 172 -1.00 -19.56 7.16
CA TRP A 172 -1.13 -19.29 8.60
C TRP A 172 0.23 -18.90 9.22
N LEU A 173 0.25 -17.87 10.06
CA LEU A 173 1.42 -17.47 10.83
C LEU A 173 1.21 -17.59 12.35
N TYR A 174 0.09 -17.10 12.86
CA TYR A 174 -0.19 -17.05 14.31
C TYR A 174 -1.68 -17.10 14.62
N GLY A 175 -2.01 -17.57 15.83
CA GLY A 175 -3.36 -17.52 16.38
C GLY A 175 -4.34 -18.46 15.67
N LYS A 176 -5.63 -18.25 15.87
CA LYS A 176 -6.73 -18.96 15.20
C LYS A 176 -8.04 -18.19 15.34
N THR A 177 -8.87 -18.28 14.32
CA THR A 177 -10.27 -17.84 14.32
C THR A 177 -11.16 -18.92 14.93
N ARG A 178 -12.40 -18.55 15.26
CA ARG A 178 -13.46 -19.48 15.70
C ARG A 178 -14.25 -20.05 14.52
N ASN A 179 -14.13 -19.43 13.33
CA ASN A 179 -14.70 -19.94 12.09
C ASN A 179 -14.02 -21.25 11.66
N LEU A 180 -14.65 -22.38 12.00
CA LEU A 180 -14.08 -23.71 11.83
C LEU A 180 -13.76 -24.07 10.36
N GLU A 181 -14.60 -23.66 9.41
CA GLU A 181 -14.37 -23.93 7.99
C GLU A 181 -13.16 -23.16 7.46
N LEU A 182 -13.01 -21.91 7.90
CA LEU A 182 -11.88 -21.07 7.55
C LEU A 182 -10.58 -21.56 8.20
N GLU A 183 -10.62 -21.95 9.49
CA GLU A 183 -9.49 -22.59 10.16
C GLU A 183 -9.08 -23.89 9.48
N LYS A 184 -10.04 -24.77 9.18
CA LYS A 184 -9.77 -26.03 8.50
C LYS A 184 -9.03 -25.81 7.19
N LYS A 185 -9.44 -24.81 6.40
CA LYS A 185 -8.80 -24.49 5.12
C LYS A 185 -7.41 -23.87 5.27
N ILE A 186 -7.21 -22.90 6.15
CA ILE A 186 -5.89 -22.28 6.32
C ILE A 186 -4.86 -23.23 6.92
N ARG A 187 -5.30 -24.25 7.67
CA ARG A 187 -4.44 -25.29 8.26
C ARG A 187 -4.10 -26.42 7.31
N MET A 188 -4.73 -26.51 6.13
CA MET A 188 -4.35 -27.51 5.13
C MET A 188 -2.89 -27.32 4.72
N PRO A 189 -2.18 -28.39 4.32
CA PRO A 189 -0.84 -28.27 3.76
C PRO A 189 -0.82 -27.24 2.62
N GLY A 190 -0.03 -26.18 2.80
CA GLY A 190 0.07 -25.10 1.83
C GLY A 190 -0.96 -23.97 1.98
N GLY A 191 -1.88 -24.03 2.95
CA GLY A 191 -2.83 -22.97 3.25
C GLY A 191 -3.95 -22.80 2.22
N ILE A 192 -4.51 -21.58 2.14
CA ILE A 192 -5.58 -21.27 1.19
C ILE A 192 -4.96 -20.85 -0.14
N VAL A 193 -5.23 -21.60 -1.20
CA VAL A 193 -4.84 -21.24 -2.56
C VAL A 193 -6.04 -20.63 -3.29
N ILE A 194 -5.88 -19.40 -3.76
CA ILE A 194 -6.86 -18.73 -4.60
C ILE A 194 -6.60 -19.12 -6.06
N PRO A 195 -7.60 -19.66 -6.77
CA PRO A 195 -7.46 -20.01 -8.18
C PRO A 195 -6.92 -18.86 -9.02
N ALA A 196 -6.04 -19.15 -9.98
CA ALA A 196 -5.46 -18.14 -10.87
C ALA A 196 -6.53 -17.37 -11.66
N SER A 197 -7.65 -18.02 -12.01
CA SER A 197 -8.80 -17.39 -12.66
C SER A 197 -9.44 -16.28 -11.82
N ILE A 198 -9.33 -16.34 -10.50
CA ILE A 198 -9.81 -15.31 -9.56
C ILE A 198 -8.68 -14.32 -9.27
N ALA A 199 -7.50 -14.83 -8.89
CA ALA A 199 -6.35 -14.03 -8.51
C ALA A 199 -5.85 -13.12 -9.63
N PHE A 200 -5.99 -13.56 -10.89
CA PHE A 200 -5.51 -12.84 -12.07
C PHE A 200 -6.63 -12.40 -13.02
N SER A 201 -7.89 -12.44 -12.58
CA SER A 201 -8.99 -11.92 -13.40
C SER A 201 -8.73 -10.46 -13.78
N PRO A 202 -8.94 -10.06 -15.06
CA PRO A 202 -8.73 -8.68 -15.53
C PRO A 202 -9.70 -7.67 -14.92
N THR A 203 -10.70 -8.12 -14.16
CA THR A 203 -11.62 -7.26 -13.41
C THR A 203 -11.05 -6.90 -12.04
N ASP A 204 -9.81 -6.40 -11.98
CA ASP A 204 -9.30 -5.71 -10.78
C ASP A 204 -10.22 -4.48 -10.57
N ARG A 205 -11.30 -4.66 -9.80
CA ARG A 205 -12.33 -3.61 -9.59
C ARG A 205 -11.75 -2.43 -8.80
N TYR A 206 -10.69 -2.67 -8.04
CA TYR A 206 -10.07 -1.70 -7.16
C TYR A 206 -8.59 -1.54 -7.48
N LEU A 207 -8.15 -0.29 -7.64
CA LEU A 207 -6.74 0.08 -7.78
C LEU A 207 -6.22 0.83 -6.55
N PHE A 208 -7.05 1.00 -5.53
CA PHE A 208 -6.70 1.57 -4.23
C PHE A 208 -7.32 0.74 -3.10
N THR A 209 -6.74 0.87 -1.91
CA THR A 209 -7.33 0.47 -0.62
C THR A 209 -7.66 1.72 0.21
N LYS A 210 -8.19 1.54 1.41
CA LYS A 210 -8.40 2.61 2.40
C LYS A 210 -7.09 3.26 2.86
N ASP A 211 -5.97 2.55 2.75
CA ASP A 211 -4.66 3.04 3.14
C ASP A 211 -4.05 3.94 2.07
N LYS A 212 -3.31 4.96 2.53
CA LYS A 212 -2.59 5.87 1.65
C LYS A 212 -1.61 5.09 0.74
N PRO A 213 -1.72 5.22 -0.59
CA PRO A 213 -0.79 4.60 -1.53
C PRO A 213 0.60 5.26 -1.46
N PRO A 214 1.66 4.55 -1.85
CA PRO A 214 2.91 5.20 -2.22
C PRO A 214 2.66 6.24 -3.32
N VAL A 215 3.24 7.43 -3.19
CA VAL A 215 2.92 8.54 -4.11
C VAL A 215 3.26 8.20 -5.57
N HIS A 216 4.34 7.46 -5.82
CA HIS A 216 4.70 7.01 -7.17
C HIS A 216 3.71 5.98 -7.74
N TYR A 217 3.02 5.22 -6.90
CA TYR A 217 1.90 4.39 -7.34
C TYR A 217 0.73 5.26 -7.80
N ALA A 218 0.33 6.25 -7.00
CA ALA A 218 -0.72 7.20 -7.37
C ALA A 218 -0.36 7.98 -8.66
N MET A 219 0.91 8.37 -8.82
CA MET A 219 1.39 8.99 -10.05
C MET A 219 1.26 8.07 -11.26
N ALA A 220 1.68 6.80 -11.17
CA ALA A 220 1.54 5.84 -12.25
C ALA A 220 0.07 5.63 -12.61
N PHE A 221 -0.78 5.47 -11.59
CA PHE A 221 -2.22 5.33 -11.77
C PHE A 221 -2.80 6.52 -12.55
N LEU A 222 -2.51 7.76 -12.12
CA LEU A 222 -2.99 8.97 -12.81
C LEU A 222 -2.51 9.02 -14.26
N LEU A 223 -1.22 8.72 -14.50
CA LEU A 223 -0.64 8.75 -15.85
C LEU A 223 -1.24 7.69 -16.78
N GLN A 224 -1.55 6.50 -16.26
CA GLN A 224 -2.01 5.36 -17.06
C GLN A 224 -3.52 5.32 -17.25
N HIS A 225 -4.30 5.64 -16.21
CA HIS A 225 -5.75 5.43 -16.19
C HIS A 225 -6.57 6.71 -16.28
N ILE A 226 -6.05 7.85 -15.81
CA ILE A 226 -6.84 9.08 -15.71
C ILE A 226 -6.43 10.09 -16.79
N LEU A 227 -5.18 10.53 -16.78
CA LEU A 227 -4.66 11.56 -17.69
C LEU A 227 -4.65 11.11 -19.15
N SER A 228 -4.56 9.81 -19.41
CA SER A 228 -4.73 9.23 -20.74
C SER A 228 -6.12 9.50 -21.34
N SER A 229 -7.16 9.62 -20.51
CA SER A 229 -8.54 9.90 -20.94
C SER A 229 -8.80 11.34 -21.35
N PHE A 230 -7.88 12.27 -21.01
CA PHE A 230 -7.99 13.69 -21.37
C PHE A 230 -7.38 14.02 -22.73
N GLN A 231 -6.74 13.06 -23.39
CA GLN A 231 -6.15 13.28 -24.70
C GLN A 231 -7.21 13.07 -25.78
N ASP A 232 -7.58 14.14 -26.47
CA ASP A 232 -8.50 14.05 -27.59
C ASP A 232 -7.87 13.24 -28.74
N SER A 233 -8.66 12.35 -29.34
CA SER A 233 -8.21 11.39 -30.35
C SER A 233 -7.61 12.05 -31.61
N THR A 234 -7.99 13.31 -31.85
CA THR A 234 -7.55 14.21 -32.92
C THR A 234 -6.21 14.88 -32.66
N HIS A 235 -5.77 14.96 -31.40
CA HIS A 235 -4.58 15.71 -30.97
C HIS A 235 -3.65 14.90 -30.05
N ARG A 236 -3.25 13.71 -30.50
CA ARG A 236 -2.29 12.80 -29.82
C ARG A 236 -0.94 13.44 -29.44
N SER A 237 -0.64 14.64 -29.93
CA SER A 237 0.61 15.38 -29.70
C SER A 237 0.48 16.52 -28.67
N GLN A 238 -0.71 16.84 -28.16
CA GLN A 238 -0.87 17.93 -27.20
C GLN A 238 -0.45 17.50 -25.80
N VAL A 239 0.48 18.27 -25.21
CA VAL A 239 0.88 18.12 -23.81
C VAL A 239 -0.25 18.68 -22.95
N ILE A 240 -0.85 17.83 -22.10
CA ILE A 240 -1.89 18.28 -21.16
C ILE A 240 -1.25 19.26 -20.16
N PRO A 241 -1.73 20.52 -20.04
CA PRO A 241 -1.27 21.45 -19.03
C PRO A 241 -1.82 21.02 -17.66
N LEU A 242 -1.11 20.12 -17.00
CA LEU A 242 -1.50 19.63 -15.68
C LEU A 242 -1.33 20.76 -14.64
N SER A 243 -2.39 21.01 -13.85
CA SER A 243 -2.36 21.99 -12.76
C SER A 243 -3.04 21.44 -11.51
N LEU A 244 -2.71 22.02 -10.34
CA LEU A 244 -3.36 21.66 -9.07
C LEU A 244 -4.85 22.02 -9.02
N GLY A 245 -5.32 22.91 -9.91
CA GLY A 245 -6.75 23.23 -10.03
C GLY A 245 -7.59 22.07 -10.59
N MET A 246 -6.97 21.04 -11.15
CA MET A 246 -7.67 19.87 -11.70
C MET A 246 -7.92 18.75 -10.69
N VAL A 247 -7.52 18.90 -9.42
CA VAL A 247 -7.60 17.82 -8.42
C VAL A 247 -9.02 17.28 -8.25
N ASP A 248 -10.03 18.15 -8.25
CA ASP A 248 -11.43 17.72 -8.12
C ASP A 248 -11.88 16.89 -9.33
N GLU A 249 -11.54 17.29 -10.54
CA GLU A 249 -11.87 16.54 -11.76
C GLU A 249 -11.14 15.18 -11.82
N LEU A 250 -9.87 15.17 -11.44
CA LEU A 250 -9.07 13.94 -11.35
C LEU A 250 -9.62 13.00 -10.27
N TYR A 251 -10.11 13.54 -9.15
CA TYR A 251 -10.82 12.77 -8.14
C TYR A 251 -12.10 12.15 -8.70
N GLU A 252 -12.96 12.94 -9.35
CA GLU A 252 -14.22 12.45 -9.91
C GLU A 252 -14.02 11.33 -10.94
N LYS A 253 -12.97 11.40 -11.76
CA LYS A 253 -12.61 10.32 -12.70
C LYS A 253 -11.98 9.10 -12.02
N SER A 254 -11.29 9.29 -10.90
CA SER A 254 -10.63 8.20 -10.18
C SER A 254 -11.51 7.48 -9.16
N LYS A 255 -12.63 8.08 -8.74
CA LYS A 255 -13.51 7.54 -7.68
C LYS A 255 -13.97 6.09 -7.93
N ILE A 256 -14.14 5.69 -9.19
CA ILE A 256 -14.57 4.34 -9.57
C ILE A 256 -13.55 3.25 -9.26
N PHE A 257 -12.29 3.62 -9.03
CA PHE A 257 -11.18 2.69 -8.75
C PHE A 257 -10.92 2.50 -7.26
N PHE A 258 -11.61 3.25 -6.41
CA PHE A 258 -11.64 2.99 -4.97
C PHE A 258 -12.72 1.95 -4.67
N PRO A 259 -12.60 1.19 -3.56
CA PRO A 259 -13.68 0.35 -3.07
C PRO A 259 -14.98 1.13 -2.88
N GLY A 260 -16.11 0.43 -2.77
CA GLY A 260 -17.43 1.05 -2.82
C GLY A 260 -17.69 2.00 -1.65
N TRP A 261 -17.45 3.29 -1.83
CA TRP A 261 -17.82 4.35 -0.89
C TRP A 261 -18.89 5.26 -1.50
N ARG A 262 -20.12 4.75 -1.67
CA ARG A 262 -21.24 5.64 -2.02
C ARG A 262 -21.54 6.64 -0.89
N ASP A 263 -21.04 6.36 0.32
CA ASP A 263 -21.26 7.13 1.55
C ASP A 263 -19.94 7.57 2.21
N ALA A 264 -18.89 7.90 1.44
CA ALA A 264 -17.65 8.42 2.03
C ALA A 264 -17.92 9.70 2.82
N GLU A 265 -17.52 9.69 4.09
CA GLU A 265 -17.46 10.88 4.91
C GLU A 265 -16.57 11.93 4.22
N SER A 266 -16.89 13.20 4.44
CA SER A 266 -16.17 14.33 3.83
C SER A 266 -14.65 14.22 4.06
N GLU A 267 -14.23 13.68 5.21
CA GLU A 267 -12.84 13.44 5.56
C GLU A 267 -12.15 12.44 4.62
N THR A 268 -12.79 11.33 4.28
CA THR A 268 -12.24 10.32 3.34
C THR A 268 -12.06 10.90 1.95
N ILE A 269 -13.02 11.71 1.49
CA ILE A 269 -12.94 12.41 0.20
C ILE A 269 -11.73 13.36 0.21
N GLN A 270 -11.56 14.14 1.28
CA GLN A 270 -10.44 15.08 1.39
C GLN A 270 -9.09 14.36 1.45
N ALA A 271 -8.99 13.26 2.20
CA ALA A 271 -7.77 12.46 2.25
C ALA A 271 -7.36 11.95 0.85
N ARG A 272 -8.31 11.45 0.04
CA ARG A 272 -8.05 11.00 -1.33
C ARG A 272 -7.67 12.13 -2.26
N LYS A 273 -8.35 13.27 -2.16
CA LYS A 273 -7.97 14.48 -2.91
C LYS A 273 -6.55 14.93 -2.58
N GLU A 274 -6.12 14.80 -1.32
CA GLU A 274 -4.74 15.07 -0.92
C GLU A 274 -3.75 14.10 -1.55
N TRP A 275 -4.07 12.80 -1.63
CA TRP A 275 -3.22 11.82 -2.32
C TRP A 275 -3.05 12.15 -3.81
N ILE A 276 -4.15 12.54 -4.48
CA ILE A 276 -4.13 12.97 -5.88
C ILE A 276 -3.32 14.26 -6.04
N ARG A 277 -3.55 15.24 -5.16
CA ARG A 277 -2.82 16.52 -5.14
C ARG A 277 -1.31 16.29 -5.01
N GLU A 278 -0.88 15.44 -4.08
CA GLU A 278 0.54 15.10 -3.89
C GLU A 278 1.13 14.46 -5.15
N ALA A 279 0.42 13.51 -5.76
CA ALA A 279 0.86 12.87 -7.00
C ALA A 279 0.95 13.86 -8.18
N VAL A 280 -0.03 14.74 -8.34
CA VAL A 280 -0.06 15.78 -9.38
C VAL A 280 1.09 16.77 -9.19
N ASP A 281 1.30 17.26 -7.97
CA ASP A 281 2.42 18.15 -7.61
C ASP A 281 3.76 17.54 -8.04
N LEU A 282 3.98 16.26 -7.72
CA LEU A 282 5.22 15.56 -8.12
C LEU A 282 5.32 15.31 -9.62
N ILE A 283 4.22 15.02 -10.33
CA ILE A 283 4.23 14.90 -11.80
C ILE A 283 4.67 16.22 -12.45
N ILE A 284 4.14 17.34 -11.96
CA ILE A 284 4.49 18.70 -12.43
C ILE A 284 5.96 18.99 -12.14
N GLN A 285 6.42 18.78 -10.90
CA GLN A 285 7.82 19.01 -10.50
C GLN A 285 8.82 18.17 -11.31
N LEU A 286 8.46 16.91 -11.61
CA LEU A 286 9.28 16.01 -12.42
C LEU A 286 9.20 16.28 -13.93
N LYS A 287 8.38 17.24 -14.36
CA LYS A 287 8.15 17.61 -15.77
C LYS A 287 7.86 16.36 -16.62
N ILE A 288 7.05 15.44 -16.09
CA ILE A 288 6.65 14.24 -16.83
C ILE A 288 5.68 14.67 -17.92
N LYS A 289 6.11 14.56 -19.18
CA LYS A 289 5.22 14.77 -20.32
C LYS A 289 4.31 13.55 -20.44
N VAL A 290 3.01 13.77 -20.33
CA VAL A 290 2.00 12.75 -20.64
C VAL A 290 1.92 12.63 -22.16
N SER A 291 2.49 11.56 -22.71
CA SER A 291 2.34 11.20 -24.13
C SER A 291 1.74 9.80 -24.17
N VAL A 292 0.66 9.61 -24.93
CA VAL A 292 0.04 8.31 -25.15
C VAL A 292 0.24 7.89 -26.60
N PRO A 293 0.77 6.67 -26.87
CA PRO A 293 1.21 5.70 -25.88
C PRO A 293 2.45 6.18 -25.12
N LEU A 294 2.55 5.82 -23.84
CA LEU A 294 3.77 6.04 -23.07
C LEU A 294 4.95 5.49 -23.87
N PRO A 295 6.09 6.21 -23.97
CA PRO A 295 7.22 5.75 -24.76
C PRO A 295 7.57 4.31 -24.37
N ARG A 296 7.71 3.42 -25.36
CA ARG A 296 8.17 2.04 -25.13
C ARG A 296 9.59 2.08 -24.60
N THR A 297 9.74 2.21 -23.29
CA THR A 297 11.03 2.15 -22.62
C THR A 297 11.32 0.72 -22.19
N ARG A 298 12.59 0.30 -22.26
CA ARG A 298 13.02 -0.98 -21.67
C ARG A 298 12.75 -1.05 -20.15
N LYS A 299 12.57 0.11 -19.51
CA LYS A 299 12.25 0.24 -18.09
C LYS A 299 10.75 0.34 -17.89
N THR A 300 10.25 -0.30 -16.84
CA THR A 300 8.84 -0.21 -16.45
C THR A 300 8.51 1.18 -15.87
N ILE A 301 7.21 1.55 -15.83
CA ILE A 301 6.79 2.87 -15.32
C ILE A 301 7.26 3.09 -13.88
N GLN A 302 7.19 2.08 -13.03
CA GLN A 302 7.65 2.15 -11.65
C GLN A 302 9.16 2.44 -11.56
N GLN A 303 9.99 1.81 -12.40
CA GLN A 303 11.43 2.09 -12.45
C GLN A 303 11.71 3.51 -12.93
N VAL A 304 10.95 4.01 -13.91
CA VAL A 304 11.10 5.37 -14.42
C VAL A 304 10.74 6.40 -13.35
N LEU A 305 9.61 6.22 -12.66
CA LEU A 305 9.15 7.12 -11.60
C LEU A 305 10.10 7.13 -10.41
N CYS A 306 10.48 5.95 -9.89
CA CYS A 306 11.41 5.85 -8.76
C CYS A 306 12.77 6.49 -9.08
N ALA A 307 13.33 6.26 -10.28
CA ALA A 307 14.59 6.89 -10.68
C ALA A 307 14.48 8.42 -10.81
N ARG A 308 13.33 8.94 -11.24
CA ARG A 308 13.07 10.39 -11.33
C ARG A 308 12.92 11.03 -9.94
N LEU A 309 12.21 10.39 -9.02
CA LEU A 309 12.04 10.84 -7.65
C LEU A 309 13.38 10.90 -6.91
N GLU A 310 14.22 9.87 -7.07
CA GLU A 310 15.55 9.86 -6.45
C GLU A 310 16.43 11.00 -6.98
N ARG A 311 16.41 11.28 -8.29
CA ARG A 311 17.11 12.44 -8.86
C ARG A 311 16.60 13.77 -8.31
N LEU A 312 15.29 13.92 -8.13
CA LEU A 312 14.70 15.14 -7.57
C LEU A 312 15.16 15.35 -6.12
N ARG A 313 15.20 14.27 -5.34
CA ARG A 313 15.74 14.28 -3.97
C ARG A 313 17.23 14.59 -3.89
N GLN A 314 18.03 14.06 -4.82
CA GLN A 314 19.46 14.38 -4.87
C GLN A 314 19.70 15.87 -5.19
N LYS A 315 18.88 16.45 -6.07
CA LYS A 315 18.93 17.89 -6.37
C LYS A 315 18.55 18.75 -5.16
N SER A 316 17.53 18.38 -4.39
CA SER A 316 17.13 19.13 -3.19
C SER A 316 18.17 19.02 -2.07
N ARG A 317 18.86 17.87 -1.95
CA ARG A 317 19.99 17.70 -1.02
C ARG A 317 21.27 18.43 -1.47
N GLY A 318 21.48 18.56 -2.78
CA GLY A 318 22.64 19.23 -3.38
C GLY A 318 22.60 20.77 -3.34
N ALA A 319 21.56 21.37 -2.75
CA ALA A 319 21.45 22.80 -2.54
C ALA A 319 22.10 23.29 -1.22
N GLY A 320 22.99 22.50 -0.62
CA GLY A 320 23.94 23.03 0.36
C GLY A 320 24.93 23.98 -0.32
N PRO A 321 25.46 25.01 0.38
CA PRO A 321 26.44 25.90 -0.21
C PRO A 321 27.59 25.05 -0.75
N ARG A 322 27.84 25.13 -2.05
CA ARG A 322 29.08 24.65 -2.65
C ARG A 322 30.20 25.44 -1.98
N VAL A 323 30.75 24.91 -0.87
CA VAL A 323 32.10 25.26 -0.46
C VAL A 323 32.95 24.80 -1.63
N ARG A 324 33.25 25.75 -2.53
CA ARG A 324 34.34 25.58 -3.48
C ARG A 324 35.53 25.25 -2.59
N LYS A 325 35.92 23.97 -2.53
CA LYS A 325 37.29 23.63 -2.19
C LYS A 325 38.11 24.35 -3.25
N LEU A 326 38.58 25.54 -2.90
CA LEU A 326 39.66 26.20 -3.60
C LEU A 326 40.76 25.16 -3.67
N ARG A 327 40.88 24.54 -4.85
CA ARG A 327 42.00 23.68 -5.17
C ARG A 327 43.17 24.65 -5.24
N VAL A 328 43.83 24.87 -4.10
CA VAL A 328 45.13 25.53 -4.07
C VAL A 328 46.00 24.66 -4.96
N ARG A 329 46.31 25.14 -6.16
CA ARG A 329 47.32 24.54 -7.01
C ARG A 329 48.64 24.65 -6.22
N PRO A 330 49.33 23.55 -5.94
CA PRO A 330 50.63 23.60 -5.30
C PRO A 330 51.68 23.98 -6.35
N ASP A 331 51.56 25.16 -6.96
CA ASP A 331 52.52 25.67 -7.96
C ASP A 331 52.42 27.19 -8.02
N THR A 332 52.94 27.88 -6.99
CA THR A 332 53.49 29.26 -7.05
C THR A 332 53.98 29.73 -5.66
N MET A 333 54.64 28.87 -4.89
CA MET A 333 55.37 29.28 -3.66
C MET A 333 56.87 28.93 -3.70
N SER A 334 57.44 28.75 -4.90
CA SER A 334 58.89 28.54 -5.06
C SER A 334 59.60 29.67 -5.83
N ALA A 335 58.89 30.57 -6.50
CA ALA A 335 59.50 31.61 -7.35
C ALA A 335 59.52 33.05 -6.76
N LYS A 336 59.12 33.25 -5.49
CA LYS A 336 59.13 34.58 -4.84
C LYS A 336 59.99 34.68 -3.56
N LEU A 337 60.74 33.63 -3.22
CA LEU A 337 61.72 33.67 -2.11
C LEU A 337 63.18 33.71 -2.60
N SER A 338 63.45 33.55 -3.90
CA SER A 338 64.79 33.62 -4.48
C SER A 338 65.23 35.02 -4.93
N THR A 339 64.34 36.01 -4.93
CA THR A 339 64.68 37.40 -5.30
C THR A 339 64.94 38.34 -4.12
N TRP A 340 64.95 37.83 -2.89
CA TRP A 340 65.19 38.64 -1.68
C TRP A 340 66.55 38.39 -1.00
N PHE A 341 67.32 37.39 -1.45
CA PHE A 341 68.61 37.03 -0.84
C PHE A 341 69.86 37.39 -1.66
N ASN A 342 69.73 38.04 -2.83
CA ASN A 342 70.87 38.44 -3.67
C ASN A 342 71.07 39.97 -3.79
N SER A 343 70.67 40.75 -2.77
CA SER A 343 70.99 42.19 -2.72
C SER A 343 71.63 42.59 -1.38
N LYS A 344 72.67 41.86 -0.96
CA LYS A 344 73.68 42.33 0.00
C LYS A 344 75.03 41.69 -0.31
N THR A 345 75.75 42.34 -1.22
CA THR A 345 77.22 42.49 -1.21
C THR A 345 77.50 43.94 -1.49
#